data_AF-A0A950JNE5-F1
#
_entry.id   AF-A0A950JNE5-F1
#
_cell.length_a   1.000
_cell.length_b   1.000
_cell.length_c   1.000
_cell.angle_alpha   90.00
_cell.angle_beta   90.00
_cell.angle_gamma   90.00
#
_symmetry.space_group_name_H-M   'P 1'
#
loop_
_entity.id
_entity.type
_entity.pdbx_description
1 polymer ?
#
loop_
_entity_poly.entity_id
_entity_poly.type
_entity_poly.pdbx_seq_one_letter_code
_entity_poly.pdbx_strand_id
1 'polypeptide(L)'
;MFSCSSGDQAEAAGSQGCACCGPELQYVTRRIDADLSRRGFVAGVGASLAALGLPRAARAQGGSTPTPPTVFTNFLLFDGKSNALREGLTLIVEGGRIKAVATGSPTGPEGARGIDCGSRVIMPGLIDAHWHCIFAALPIATLVSAELGYLFLAASAEAERTLLRGFTTIRDLGGPSFALKQAIDEGLVPGPRIYPCGAMITTTGGHGDLRPLSDLPR
;
A
#
# COMPACT_ATOMS: atom_id res chain seq x y z
N MET A 1 38.37 -24.18 26.01
CA MET A 1 39.15 -25.42 26.19
C MET A 1 38.85 -25.92 27.60
N PHE A 2 37.80 -26.72 27.76
CA PHE A 2 37.43 -27.30 29.07
C PHE A 2 37.72 -28.79 28.99
N SER A 3 38.67 -29.26 29.79
CA SER A 3 39.08 -30.66 29.87
C SER A 3 38.47 -31.28 31.12
N CYS A 4 37.63 -32.30 30.99
CA CYS A 4 37.23 -33.17 32.10
C CYS A 4 38.29 -34.27 32.24
N SER A 5 38.93 -34.38 33.41
CA SER A 5 39.90 -35.45 33.69
C SER A 5 39.19 -36.75 34.10
N SER A 6 39.78 -37.88 33.74
CA SER A 6 39.24 -39.24 33.88
C SER A 6 39.31 -39.81 35.31
N GLY A 7 39.07 -38.99 36.33
CA GLY A 7 39.25 -39.36 37.74
C GLY A 7 37.98 -39.69 38.53
N ASP A 8 36.81 -39.14 38.19
CA ASP A 8 35.62 -39.23 39.05
C ASP A 8 34.66 -40.33 38.61
N GLN A 9 35.10 -41.58 38.74
CA GLN A 9 34.25 -42.76 38.62
C GLN A 9 34.27 -43.55 39.93
N ALA A 10 33.55 -43.06 40.93
CA ALA A 10 32.90 -43.88 41.96
C ALA A 10 31.97 -43.01 42.81
N GLU A 11 30.74 -43.47 43.00
CA GLU A 11 29.76 -43.00 44.00
C GLU A 11 29.14 -41.61 43.79
N ALA A 12 28.04 -41.56 43.02
CA ALA A 12 26.90 -40.70 43.37
C ALA A 12 25.63 -41.17 42.64
N ALA A 13 24.85 -42.02 43.30
CA ALA A 13 23.44 -42.13 43.01
C ALA A 13 22.78 -40.79 43.39
N GLY A 14 22.29 -40.05 42.39
CA GLY A 14 21.42 -38.89 42.58
C GLY A 14 22.12 -37.54 42.78
N SER A 15 22.55 -36.91 41.68
CA SER A 15 22.32 -35.47 41.39
C SER A 15 23.03 -35.06 40.08
N GLN A 16 22.38 -34.13 39.37
CA GLN A 16 22.76 -33.40 38.16
C GLN A 16 24.25 -33.45 37.73
N GLY A 17 24.64 -34.47 36.98
CA GLY A 17 25.92 -34.56 36.26
C GLY A 17 25.83 -34.13 34.80
N CYS A 18 26.89 -33.54 34.26
CA CYS A 18 26.97 -33.07 32.87
C CYS A 18 26.85 -34.24 31.87
N ALA A 19 25.78 -34.27 31.08
CA ALA A 19 25.43 -35.38 30.18
C ALA A 19 26.32 -35.52 28.93
N CYS A 20 27.33 -34.66 28.75
CA CYS A 20 28.20 -34.65 27.58
C CYS A 20 28.99 -35.95 27.38
N CYS A 21 29.24 -36.72 28.45
CA CYS A 21 29.92 -38.02 28.38
C CYS A 21 28.96 -39.22 28.45
N GLY A 22 27.65 -38.99 28.38
CA GLY A 22 26.66 -40.07 28.40
C GLY A 22 26.75 -40.95 27.15
N PRO A 23 26.64 -42.29 27.28
CA PRO A 23 26.76 -43.21 26.15
C PRO A 23 25.70 -42.95 25.06
N GLU A 24 24.50 -42.54 25.45
CA GLU A 24 23.42 -42.12 24.54
C GLU A 24 23.80 -40.90 23.71
N LEU A 25 24.35 -39.86 24.34
CA LEU A 25 24.74 -38.63 23.65
C LEU A 25 25.94 -38.88 22.72
N GLN A 26 26.91 -39.67 23.17
CA GLN A 26 28.06 -40.07 22.34
C GLN A 26 27.65 -40.97 21.17
N TYR A 27 26.59 -41.75 21.29
CA TYR A 27 26.02 -42.53 20.19
C TYR A 27 25.33 -41.62 19.17
N VAL A 28 24.50 -40.67 19.62
CA VAL A 28 23.82 -39.71 18.75
C VAL A 28 24.83 -38.84 17.99
N THR A 29 25.85 -38.29 18.66
CA THR A 29 26.88 -37.47 18.00
C THR A 29 27.66 -38.28 16.96
N ARG A 30 28.05 -39.52 17.28
CA ARG A 30 28.72 -40.41 16.31
C ARG A 30 27.84 -40.72 15.10
N ARG A 31 26.53 -40.90 15.31
CA ARG A 31 25.59 -41.16 14.23
C ARG A 31 25.38 -39.92 13.35
N ILE A 32 25.27 -38.74 13.96
CA ILE A 32 25.17 -37.46 13.25
C ILE A 32 26.43 -37.20 12.41
N ASP A 33 27.62 -37.41 12.96
CA ASP A 33 28.89 -37.26 12.21
C ASP A 33 29.06 -38.30 11.11
N ALA A 34 28.57 -39.53 11.31
CA ALA A 34 28.61 -40.59 10.31
C ALA A 34 27.62 -40.32 9.15
N ASP A 35 26.43 -39.82 9.45
CA ASP A 35 25.35 -39.62 8.47
C ASP A 35 25.46 -38.26 7.74
N LEU A 36 25.99 -37.21 8.39
CA LEU A 36 26.27 -35.91 7.77
C LEU A 36 27.63 -35.89 7.08
N SER A 37 27.80 -36.75 6.06
CA SER A 37 28.97 -36.62 5.19
C SER A 37 28.97 -35.25 4.49
N ARG A 38 30.14 -34.62 4.31
CA ARG A 38 30.32 -33.37 3.55
C ARG A 38 29.60 -33.37 2.19
N ARG A 39 29.39 -34.55 1.60
CA ARG A 39 28.66 -34.74 0.33
C ARG A 39 27.17 -34.42 0.44
N GLY A 40 26.52 -34.74 1.57
CA GLY A 40 25.11 -34.42 1.81
C GLY A 40 24.86 -32.91 1.98
N PHE A 41 25.76 -32.22 2.68
CA PHE A 41 25.69 -30.76 2.84
C PHE A 41 25.91 -30.01 1.51
N VAL A 42 26.90 -30.44 0.71
CA VAL A 42 27.17 -29.85 -0.62
C VAL A 42 26.02 -30.13 -1.61
N ALA A 43 25.42 -31.32 -1.57
CA ALA A 43 24.24 -31.63 -2.38
C ALA A 43 23.01 -30.78 -2.00
N GLY A 44 22.81 -30.52 -0.70
CA GLY A 44 21.73 -29.66 -0.21
C GLY A 44 21.87 -28.20 -0.67
N VAL A 45 23.07 -27.62 -0.58
CA VAL A 45 23.34 -26.25 -1.05
C VAL A 45 23.21 -26.13 -2.57
N GLY A 46 23.65 -27.15 -3.32
CA GLY A 46 23.49 -27.20 -4.78
C GLY A 46 22.02 -27.22 -5.22
N ALA A 47 21.16 -27.96 -4.51
CA ALA A 47 19.73 -28.01 -4.79
C ALA A 47 19.02 -26.67 -4.54
N SER A 48 19.44 -25.91 -3.53
CA SER A 48 18.89 -24.57 -3.23
C SER A 48 19.29 -23.51 -4.27
N LEU A 49 20.48 -23.62 -4.87
CA LEU A 49 20.93 -22.69 -5.93
C LEU A 49 20.28 -22.97 -7.29
N ALA A 50 19.96 -24.23 -7.60
CA ALA A 50 19.26 -24.58 -8.83
C ALA A 50 17.84 -23.98 -8.91
N ALA A 51 17.19 -23.73 -7.77
CA ALA A 51 15.87 -23.10 -7.70
C ALA A 51 15.89 -21.60 -8.09
N LEU A 52 17.05 -20.93 -8.06
CA LEU A 52 17.22 -19.53 -8.46
C LEU A 52 17.45 -19.35 -9.98
N GLY A 53 17.78 -20.43 -10.70
CA GLY A 53 18.08 -20.40 -12.13
C GLY A 53 16.91 -20.78 -13.05
N LEU A 54 15.80 -21.26 -12.48
CA LEU A 54 14.59 -21.51 -13.26
C LEU A 54 13.96 -20.16 -13.63
N PRO A 55 13.69 -19.88 -14.92
CA PRO A 55 12.97 -18.69 -15.31
C PRO A 55 11.60 -18.76 -14.63
N ARG A 56 11.41 -17.89 -13.63
CA ARG A 56 10.12 -17.69 -13.01
C ARG A 56 9.24 -17.18 -14.15
N ALA A 57 8.33 -18.01 -14.64
CA ALA A 57 7.33 -17.58 -15.61
C ALA A 57 6.62 -16.41 -14.94
N ALA A 58 6.97 -15.20 -15.37
CA ALA A 58 6.26 -14.00 -15.00
C ALA A 58 4.86 -14.22 -15.53
N ARG A 59 3.95 -14.64 -14.64
CA ARG A 59 2.53 -14.42 -14.91
C ARG A 59 2.39 -12.91 -14.90
N ALA A 60 2.51 -12.32 -16.08
CA ALA A 60 1.91 -11.03 -16.34
C ALA A 60 0.51 -11.13 -15.74
N GLN A 61 0.24 -10.33 -14.71
CA GLN A 61 -1.11 -10.21 -14.18
C GLN A 61 -2.01 -9.97 -15.38
N GLY A 62 -3.03 -10.82 -15.51
CA GLY A 62 -3.89 -10.89 -16.68
C GLY A 62 -4.33 -9.51 -17.09
N GLY A 63 -4.31 -9.26 -18.41
CA GLY A 63 -4.83 -8.03 -18.98
C GLY A 63 -6.17 -7.70 -18.34
N SER A 64 -6.31 -6.47 -17.87
CA SER A 64 -7.56 -5.94 -17.38
C SER A 64 -8.66 -6.30 -18.38
N THR A 65 -9.70 -6.98 -17.92
CA THR A 65 -10.89 -7.24 -18.75
C THR A 65 -11.31 -5.91 -19.38
N PRO A 66 -11.46 -5.82 -20.71
CA PRO A 66 -11.82 -4.58 -21.37
C PRO A 66 -13.08 -4.02 -20.71
N THR A 67 -12.95 -2.89 -20.02
CA THR A 67 -14.10 -2.25 -19.38
C THR A 67 -14.99 -1.74 -20.51
N PRO A 68 -16.28 -2.14 -20.58
CA PRO A 68 -17.16 -1.71 -21.63
C PRO A 68 -17.22 -0.17 -21.65
N PRO A 69 -17.25 0.48 -22.83
CA PRO A 69 -17.39 1.92 -22.91
C PRO A 69 -18.61 2.40 -22.12
N THR A 70 -18.50 3.54 -21.43
CA THR A 70 -19.63 4.18 -20.75
C THR A 70 -20.09 5.39 -21.54
N VAL A 71 -21.40 5.50 -21.75
CA VAL A 71 -22.02 6.59 -22.51
C VAL A 71 -22.96 7.34 -21.60
N PHE A 72 -22.73 8.65 -21.43
CA PHE A 72 -23.58 9.54 -20.66
C PHE A 72 -24.47 10.33 -21.61
N THR A 73 -25.75 10.46 -21.29
CA THR A 73 -26.75 11.22 -22.05
C THR A 73 -27.60 12.09 -21.12
N ASN A 74 -28.38 13.02 -21.69
CA ASN A 74 -29.32 13.88 -20.96
C ASN A 74 -28.65 14.63 -19.79
N PHE A 75 -27.60 15.39 -20.09
CA PHE A 75 -26.89 16.25 -19.13
C PHE A 75 -26.68 17.65 -19.68
N LEU A 76 -26.39 18.57 -18.76
CA LEU A 76 -25.82 19.89 -19.04
C LEU A 76 -24.31 19.83 -18.81
N LEU A 77 -23.50 20.23 -19.79
CA LEU A 77 -22.04 20.21 -19.67
C LEU A 77 -21.53 21.55 -19.14
N PHE A 78 -20.80 21.49 -18.01
CA PHE A 78 -19.85 22.51 -17.61
C PHE A 78 -18.43 21.97 -17.88
N ASP A 79 -17.68 22.57 -18.82
CA ASP A 79 -16.35 22.07 -19.23
C ASP A 79 -15.18 22.69 -18.44
N GLY A 80 -15.46 23.62 -17.52
CA GLY A 80 -14.46 24.35 -16.73
C GLY A 80 -13.73 25.46 -17.50
N LYS A 81 -14.12 25.76 -18.75
CA LYS A 81 -13.54 26.82 -19.59
C LYS A 81 -14.57 27.82 -20.09
N SER A 82 -15.72 27.32 -20.51
CA SER A 82 -16.83 28.08 -21.06
C SER A 82 -17.68 28.66 -19.93
N ASN A 83 -18.21 29.87 -20.13
CA ASN A 83 -19.09 30.52 -19.16
C ASN A 83 -20.56 30.08 -19.26
N ALA A 84 -20.88 29.16 -20.18
CA ALA A 84 -22.24 28.71 -20.44
C ALA A 84 -22.31 27.18 -20.38
N LEU A 85 -23.45 26.67 -19.89
CA LEU A 85 -23.78 25.25 -19.95
C LEU A 85 -24.18 24.88 -21.38
N ARG A 86 -23.74 23.69 -21.83
CA ARG A 86 -24.08 23.15 -23.15
C ARG A 86 -24.98 21.93 -23.00
N GLU A 87 -26.01 21.86 -23.84
CA GLU A 87 -26.99 20.76 -23.87
C GLU A 87 -26.93 20.00 -25.20
N GLY A 88 -27.74 18.94 -25.30
CA GLY A 88 -27.82 18.13 -26.53
C GLY A 88 -26.52 17.40 -26.85
N LEU A 89 -25.73 17.08 -25.82
CA LEU A 89 -24.45 16.38 -25.94
C LEU A 89 -24.55 14.94 -25.43
N THR A 90 -23.67 14.10 -25.97
CA THR A 90 -23.36 12.75 -25.50
C THR A 90 -21.88 12.67 -25.18
N LEU A 91 -21.55 12.10 -24.02
CA LEU A 91 -20.18 11.91 -23.55
C LEU A 91 -19.84 10.42 -23.56
N ILE A 92 -18.77 10.04 -24.25
CA ILE A 92 -18.30 8.65 -24.35
C ILE A 92 -16.97 8.53 -23.61
N VAL A 93 -16.93 7.62 -22.64
CA VAL A 93 -15.74 7.29 -21.84
C VAL A 93 -15.32 5.86 -22.11
N GLU A 94 -14.05 5.66 -22.46
CA GLU A 94 -13.47 4.35 -22.76
C GLU A 94 -12.06 4.28 -22.17
N GLY A 95 -11.72 3.16 -21.50
CA GLY A 95 -10.38 2.97 -20.93
C GLY A 95 -9.97 4.05 -19.93
N GLY A 96 -10.91 4.61 -19.16
CA GLY A 96 -10.65 5.68 -18.20
C GLY A 96 -10.35 7.05 -18.83
N ARG A 97 -10.61 7.22 -20.14
CA ARG A 97 -10.41 8.48 -20.86
C ARG A 97 -11.70 8.92 -21.53
N ILE A 98 -11.86 10.25 -21.68
CA ILE A 98 -12.91 10.82 -22.53
C ILE A 98 -12.53 10.53 -23.98
N LYS A 99 -13.31 9.68 -24.64
CA LYS A 99 -13.13 9.34 -26.06
C LYS A 99 -13.71 10.40 -26.97
N ALA A 100 -14.93 10.86 -26.65
CA ALA A 100 -15.64 11.84 -27.46
C ALA A 100 -16.67 12.61 -26.63
N VAL A 101 -16.89 13.86 -27.03
CA VAL A 101 -18.05 14.68 -26.66
C VAL A 101 -18.71 15.09 -27.97
N ALA A 102 -19.85 14.51 -28.28
CA ALA A 102 -20.52 14.67 -29.58
C ALA A 102 -21.91 15.29 -29.41
N THR A 103 -22.37 16.04 -30.40
CA THR A 103 -23.74 16.55 -30.48
C THR A 103 -24.73 15.44 -30.84
N GLY A 104 -25.94 15.50 -30.28
CA GLY A 104 -27.00 14.52 -30.50
C GLY A 104 -26.88 13.30 -29.60
N SER A 105 -27.65 12.26 -29.92
CA SER A 105 -27.62 10.94 -29.25
C SER A 105 -27.04 9.89 -30.20
N PRO A 106 -25.72 9.91 -30.47
CA PRO A 106 -25.11 8.78 -31.15
C PRO A 106 -25.39 7.53 -30.32
N THR A 107 -25.94 6.49 -30.98
CA THR A 107 -25.93 5.15 -30.42
C THR A 107 -24.48 4.84 -30.07
N GLY A 108 -24.21 4.65 -28.78
CA GLY A 108 -22.87 4.32 -28.30
C GLY A 108 -22.29 3.10 -29.02
N PRO A 109 -20.98 2.84 -28.87
CA PRO A 109 -20.38 1.59 -29.35
C PRO A 109 -21.20 0.38 -28.87
N GLU A 110 -21.26 -0.68 -29.67
CA GLU A 110 -21.96 -1.90 -29.29
C GLU A 110 -21.42 -2.43 -27.95
N GLY A 111 -22.32 -2.80 -27.03
CA GLY A 111 -21.95 -3.23 -25.67
C GLY A 111 -21.62 -2.10 -24.68
N ALA A 112 -21.80 -0.82 -25.05
CA ALA A 112 -21.59 0.29 -24.13
C ALA A 112 -22.65 0.35 -23.02
N ARG A 113 -22.22 0.71 -21.81
CA ARG A 113 -23.08 0.98 -20.66
C ARG A 113 -23.64 2.41 -20.76
N GLY A 114 -24.95 2.53 -20.96
CA GLY A 114 -25.65 3.83 -20.96
C GLY A 114 -25.94 4.34 -19.55
N ILE A 115 -25.76 5.65 -19.34
CA ILE A 115 -26.14 6.39 -18.13
C ILE A 115 -26.93 7.62 -18.55
N ASP A 116 -28.23 7.63 -18.25
CA ASP A 116 -29.05 8.83 -18.30
C ASP A 116 -28.77 9.70 -17.08
N CYS A 117 -28.36 10.94 -17.31
CA CYS A 117 -27.97 11.87 -16.24
C CYS A 117 -29.13 12.73 -15.71
N GLY A 118 -30.34 12.57 -16.24
CA GLY A 118 -31.54 13.21 -15.71
C GLY A 118 -31.48 14.74 -15.69
N SER A 119 -30.94 15.35 -16.75
CA SER A 119 -30.76 16.80 -16.90
C SER A 119 -29.88 17.45 -15.83
N ARG A 120 -29.07 16.64 -15.12
CA ARG A 120 -28.06 17.15 -14.16
C ARG A 120 -26.87 17.74 -14.88
N VAL A 121 -26.10 18.53 -14.14
CA VAL A 121 -24.83 19.09 -14.63
C VAL A 121 -23.73 18.03 -14.50
N ILE A 122 -23.07 17.72 -15.62
CA ILE A 122 -21.78 17.04 -15.62
C ILE A 122 -20.69 18.10 -15.67
N MET A 123 -19.67 17.89 -14.83
CA MET A 123 -18.48 18.73 -14.77
C MET A 123 -17.21 17.90 -14.54
N PRO A 124 -16.03 18.44 -14.87
CA PRO A 124 -14.76 17.88 -14.41
C PRO A 124 -14.76 17.67 -12.90
N GLY A 125 -14.11 16.60 -12.44
CA GLY A 125 -13.88 16.39 -11.02
C GLY A 125 -13.10 17.54 -10.39
N LEU A 126 -13.43 17.89 -9.15
CA LEU A 126 -12.80 19.00 -8.44
C LEU A 126 -11.35 18.67 -8.06
N ILE A 127 -10.55 19.72 -7.92
CA ILE A 127 -9.15 19.66 -7.47
C ILE A 127 -8.99 20.52 -6.22
N ASP A 128 -8.53 19.91 -5.12
CA ASP A 128 -8.10 20.66 -3.94
C ASP A 128 -6.58 20.84 -3.96
N ALA A 129 -6.13 22.09 -3.98
CA ALA A 129 -4.70 22.41 -4.06
C ALA A 129 -4.03 22.51 -2.68
N HIS A 130 -4.77 22.42 -1.58
CA HIS A 130 -4.24 22.54 -0.23
C HIS A 130 -4.98 21.60 0.72
N TRP A 131 -4.60 20.32 0.67
CA TRP A 131 -5.15 19.30 1.55
C TRP A 131 -4.08 18.72 2.47
N HIS A 132 -4.51 18.13 3.59
CA HIS A 132 -3.66 17.35 4.48
C HIS A 132 -4.26 15.98 4.70
N CYS A 133 -3.79 14.97 3.94
CA CYS A 133 -4.41 13.65 3.88
C CYS A 133 -4.48 12.97 5.24
N ILE A 134 -3.39 13.07 6.01
CA ILE A 134 -3.28 12.42 7.33
C ILE A 134 -3.97 13.26 8.41
N PHE A 135 -4.06 14.58 8.24
CA PHE A 135 -4.54 15.49 9.27
C PHE A 135 -6.04 15.74 9.19
N ALA A 136 -6.65 15.54 8.02
CA ALA A 136 -8.04 15.89 7.80
C ALA A 136 -9.05 15.09 8.63
N ALA A 137 -8.68 13.88 9.05
CA ALA A 137 -9.60 12.96 9.74
C ALA A 137 -9.61 13.13 11.26
N LEU A 138 -8.53 13.65 11.85
CA LEU A 138 -8.26 13.55 13.29
C LEU A 138 -7.70 14.87 13.85
N PRO A 139 -8.00 15.21 15.11
CA PRO A 139 -7.43 16.39 15.75
C PRO A 139 -5.91 16.24 15.93
N ILE A 140 -5.18 17.36 15.87
CA ILE A 140 -3.71 17.38 15.95
C ILE A 140 -3.18 16.66 17.20
N ALA A 141 -3.84 16.80 18.35
CA ALA A 141 -3.46 16.11 19.58
C ALA A 141 -3.43 14.58 19.45
N THR A 142 -4.32 14.01 18.63
CA THR A 142 -4.32 12.57 18.32
C THR A 142 -3.24 12.23 17.31
N LEU A 143 -3.00 13.08 16.30
CA LEU A 143 -1.96 12.84 15.28
C LEU A 143 -0.56 12.70 15.87
N VAL A 144 -0.24 13.46 16.92
CA VAL A 144 1.09 13.46 17.55
C VAL A 144 1.29 12.34 18.58
N SER A 145 0.24 11.61 18.94
CA SER A 145 0.28 10.61 20.03
C SER A 145 -0.20 9.22 19.64
N ALA A 146 -0.98 9.09 18.56
CA ALA A 146 -1.54 7.81 18.14
C ALA A 146 -0.57 6.97 17.30
N GLU A 147 -0.86 5.66 17.25
CA GLU A 147 -0.13 4.70 16.43
C GLU A 147 -0.31 4.99 14.93
N LEU A 148 0.76 4.87 14.14
CA LEU A 148 0.74 5.18 12.70
C LEU A 148 -0.34 4.40 11.95
N GLY A 149 -0.52 3.11 12.27
CA GLY A 149 -1.54 2.28 11.63
C GLY A 149 -2.96 2.83 11.80
N TYR A 150 -3.30 3.35 12.98
CA TYR A 150 -4.59 3.98 13.23
C TYR A 150 -4.77 5.26 12.40
N LEU A 151 -3.72 6.08 12.29
CA LEU A 151 -3.75 7.30 11.49
C LEU A 151 -4.06 7.03 10.02
N PHE A 152 -3.42 6.01 9.42
CA PHE A 152 -3.66 5.64 8.03
C PHE A 152 -5.05 5.05 7.78
N LEU A 153 -5.60 4.29 8.73
CA LEU A 153 -6.98 3.79 8.63
C LEU A 153 -7.99 4.94 8.64
N ALA A 154 -7.84 5.89 9.56
CA ALA A 154 -8.69 7.09 9.62
C ALA A 154 -8.55 7.95 8.35
N ALA A 155 -7.32 8.16 7.88
CA ALA A 155 -7.04 8.91 6.66
C ALA A 155 -7.62 8.24 5.41
N SER A 156 -7.62 6.91 5.33
CA SER A 156 -8.21 6.16 4.21
C SER A 156 -9.73 6.37 4.14
N ALA A 157 -10.42 6.30 5.30
CA ALA A 157 -11.85 6.59 5.36
C ALA A 157 -12.16 8.04 4.96
N GLU A 158 -11.32 9.00 5.34
CA GLU A 158 -11.53 10.40 4.94
C GLU A 158 -11.21 10.66 3.47
N ALA A 159 -10.23 9.95 2.89
CA ALA A 159 -9.94 10.00 1.46
C ALA A 159 -11.15 9.58 0.62
N GLU A 160 -11.85 8.50 1.02
CA GLU A 160 -13.09 8.08 0.37
C GLU A 160 -14.18 9.15 0.46
N ARG A 161 -14.40 9.73 1.66
CA ARG A 161 -15.39 10.81 1.82
C ARG A 161 -15.07 12.02 0.96
N THR A 162 -13.79 12.40 0.86
CA THR A 162 -13.33 13.49 -0.01
C THR A 162 -13.60 13.20 -1.48
N LEU A 163 -13.38 11.95 -1.92
CA LEU A 163 -13.74 11.52 -3.28
C LEU A 163 -15.25 11.64 -3.52
N LEU A 164 -16.08 11.19 -2.58
CA LEU A 164 -17.54 11.23 -2.67
C LEU A 164 -18.11 12.66 -2.61
N ARG A 165 -17.35 13.63 -2.08
CA ARG A 165 -17.67 15.07 -2.16
C ARG A 165 -17.35 15.67 -3.54
N GLY A 166 -16.75 14.90 -4.46
CA GLY A 166 -16.47 15.31 -5.84
C GLY A 166 -15.02 15.73 -6.10
N PHE A 167 -14.14 15.70 -5.08
CA PHE A 167 -12.71 15.94 -5.27
C PHE A 167 -12.04 14.68 -5.79
N THR A 168 -11.67 14.69 -7.07
CA THR A 168 -11.03 13.54 -7.72
C THR A 168 -9.51 13.61 -7.68
N THR A 169 -8.96 14.79 -7.36
CA THR A 169 -7.53 15.04 -7.25
C THR A 169 -7.27 15.99 -6.08
N ILE A 170 -6.22 15.73 -5.31
CA ILE A 170 -5.78 16.60 -4.24
C ILE A 170 -4.26 16.78 -4.28
N ARG A 171 -3.79 17.92 -3.78
CA ARG A 171 -2.37 18.17 -3.47
C ARG A 171 -2.19 18.18 -1.96
N ASP A 172 -1.42 17.20 -1.47
CA ASP A 172 -1.12 17.04 -0.06
C ASP A 172 0.09 17.88 0.35
N LEU A 173 -0.08 18.75 1.35
CA LEU A 173 0.93 19.73 1.76
C LEU A 173 1.59 19.44 3.12
N GLY A 174 1.45 18.21 3.63
CA GLY A 174 2.14 17.84 4.85
C GLY A 174 1.67 16.51 5.42
N GLY A 175 2.62 15.59 5.56
CA GLY A 175 2.43 14.30 6.23
C GLY A 175 2.99 13.13 5.44
N PRO A 176 2.96 11.91 6.01
CA PRO A 176 3.40 10.70 5.33
C PRO A 176 2.35 10.18 4.33
N SER A 177 1.94 10.98 3.35
CA SER A 177 0.85 10.65 2.41
C SER A 177 1.23 9.64 1.32
N PHE A 178 2.51 9.30 1.15
CA PHE A 178 2.99 8.39 0.09
C PHE A 178 2.38 6.98 0.17
N ALA A 179 2.27 6.41 1.38
CA ALA A 179 1.69 5.07 1.55
C ALA A 179 0.19 5.05 1.20
N LEU A 180 -0.54 6.09 1.63
CA LEU A 180 -1.96 6.25 1.26
C LEU A 180 -2.11 6.45 -0.25
N LYS A 181 -1.27 7.28 -0.87
CA LYS A 181 -1.24 7.46 -2.33
C LYS A 181 -1.06 6.12 -3.05
N GLN A 182 -0.07 5.33 -2.63
CA GLN A 182 0.19 4.03 -3.25
C GLN A 182 -1.02 3.11 -3.14
N ALA A 183 -1.63 3.03 -1.95
CA ALA A 183 -2.83 2.21 -1.73
C ALA A 183 -4.01 2.64 -2.63
N ILE A 184 -4.19 3.95 -2.86
CA ILE A 184 -5.23 4.46 -3.78
C ILE A 184 -4.87 4.17 -5.24
N ASP A 185 -3.62 4.39 -5.66
CA ASP A 185 -3.17 4.14 -7.03
C ASP A 185 -3.29 2.66 -7.43
N GLU A 186 -3.05 1.75 -6.47
CA GLU A 186 -3.20 0.30 -6.65
C GLU A 186 -4.65 -0.17 -6.50
N GLY A 187 -5.58 0.73 -6.16
CA GLY A 187 -7.00 0.42 -5.98
C GLY A 187 -7.33 -0.38 -4.71
N LEU A 188 -6.42 -0.42 -3.73
CA LEU A 188 -6.65 -1.09 -2.44
C LEU A 188 -7.68 -0.37 -1.58
N VAL A 189 -7.72 0.96 -1.67
CA VAL A 189 -8.71 1.81 -1.01
C VAL A 189 -9.21 2.89 -1.97
N PRO A 190 -10.49 3.29 -1.89
CA PRO A 190 -11.01 4.38 -2.69
C PRO A 190 -10.47 5.74 -2.19
N GLY A 191 -10.17 6.64 -3.11
CA GLY A 191 -9.74 8.00 -2.78
C GLY A 191 -9.38 8.84 -4.00
N PRO A 192 -9.12 10.15 -3.82
CA PRO A 192 -8.66 11.03 -4.89
C PRO A 192 -7.23 10.69 -5.32
N ARG A 193 -6.85 11.11 -6.53
CA ARG A 193 -5.45 11.12 -6.95
C ARG A 193 -4.65 12.08 -6.06
N ILE A 194 -3.64 11.57 -5.38
CA ILE A 194 -2.81 12.36 -4.46
C ILE A 194 -1.53 12.84 -5.17
N TYR A 195 -1.26 14.14 -5.09
CA TYR A 195 0.05 14.74 -5.36
C TYR A 195 0.73 15.07 -4.03
N PRO A 196 1.64 14.21 -3.52
CA PRO A 196 2.23 14.37 -2.19
C PRO A 196 3.43 15.31 -2.19
N CYS A 197 3.51 16.20 -1.19
CA CYS A 197 4.71 16.98 -0.90
C CYS A 197 5.62 16.33 0.16
N GLY A 198 5.11 15.41 0.97
CA GLY A 198 5.86 14.73 2.03
C GLY A 198 5.93 15.54 3.32
N ALA A 199 7.10 15.51 3.98
CA ALA A 199 7.29 16.20 5.25
C ALA A 199 7.28 17.73 5.06
N MET A 200 6.63 18.43 5.99
CA MET A 200 6.66 19.89 6.03
C MET A 200 8.08 20.37 6.39
N ILE A 201 8.59 21.35 5.65
CA ILE A 201 9.84 22.03 5.99
C ILE A 201 9.50 23.24 6.84
N THR A 202 10.04 23.29 8.07
CA THR A 202 9.76 24.36 9.02
C THR A 202 10.98 24.60 9.91
N THR A 203 11.07 25.78 10.52
CA THR A 203 12.09 26.11 11.52
C THR A 203 11.67 25.63 12.91
N THR A 204 12.61 25.54 13.85
CA THR A 204 12.28 25.35 15.28
C THR A 204 11.32 26.44 15.76
N GLY A 205 10.23 26.04 16.42
CA GLY A 205 9.13 26.91 16.84
C GLY A 205 8.24 27.42 15.69
N GLY A 206 8.46 26.95 14.46
CA GLY A 206 7.67 27.32 13.29
C GLY A 206 6.33 26.58 13.22
N HIS A 207 5.51 26.91 12.22
CA HIS A 207 4.15 26.38 12.10
C HIS A 207 4.05 24.85 12.00
N GLY A 208 5.06 24.19 11.42
CA GLY A 208 5.10 22.73 11.30
C GLY A 208 5.78 22.02 12.48
N ASP A 209 6.25 22.77 13.49
CA ASP A 209 6.90 22.21 14.67
C ASP A 209 5.85 21.78 15.68
N LEU A 210 5.49 20.49 15.65
CA LEU A 210 4.41 19.93 16.46
C LEU A 210 4.87 19.43 17.84
N ARG A 211 6.08 19.81 18.28
CA ARG A 211 6.58 19.46 19.61
C ARG A 211 5.75 20.13 20.72
N PRO A 212 5.52 19.46 21.86
CA PRO A 212 4.88 20.10 23.00
C PRO A 212 5.78 21.21 23.57
N LEU A 213 5.16 22.23 24.18
CA LEU A 213 5.88 23.35 24.80
C LEU A 213 6.87 22.92 25.91
N SER A 214 6.69 21.74 26.48
CA SER A 214 7.56 21.16 27.48
C SER A 214 8.83 20.50 26.92
N ASP A 215 8.90 20.28 25.61
CA ASP A 215 10.09 19.67 25.00
C ASP A 215 11.25 20.65 24.94
N LEU A 216 12.41 20.20 25.40
CA LEU A 216 13.65 20.98 25.27
C LEU A 216 14.12 20.99 23.81
N PRO A 217 14.66 22.12 23.31
CA PRO A 217 15.30 22.17 22.01
C PRO A 217 16.42 21.11 21.92
N ARG A 218 16.45 20.36 20.82
CA ARG A 218 17.53 19.42 20.48
C ARG A 218 18.25 19.91 19.24
#